data_AF-A0A4R3I2H5-F1
#
_entry.id   AF-A0A4R3I2H5-F1
#
_cell.length_a   1.000
_cell.length_b   1.000
_cell.length_c   1.000
_cell.angle_alpha   90.00
_cell.angle_beta   90.00
_cell.angle_gamma   90.00
#
_symmetry.space_group_name_H-M   'P 1'
#
loop_
_entity.id
_entity.type
_entity.pdbx_description
1 polymer ?
#
loop_
_entity_poly.entity_id
_entity_poly.type
_entity_poly.pdbx_seq_one_letter_code
_entity_poly.pdbx_strand_id
1 'polypeptide(L)'
;MKYFVYNRHFGWSHGTPANPQVISEEDGKELMKRAGISKNDVLLAFPPAQFAEEGDELFEKFGGNRYLMLGDLERCAGKEDAKISKPLEVNWD
;
A
#
# COMPACT_ATOMS: atom_id res chain seq x y z
N MET A 1 -0.67 13.93 -1.25
CA MET A 1 -0.90 12.53 -0.82
C MET A 1 -0.73 11.63 -2.03
N LYS A 2 -0.24 10.41 -1.84
CA LYS A 2 -0.10 9.40 -2.88
C LYS A 2 -0.70 8.09 -2.39
N TYR A 3 -1.18 7.26 -3.31
CA TYR A 3 -1.45 5.86 -3.00
C TYR A 3 -0.12 5.09 -2.95
N PHE A 4 0.03 4.28 -1.91
CA PHE A 4 1.15 3.35 -1.79
C PHE A 4 0.72 2.10 -1.05
N VAL A 5 1.40 1.01 -1.37
CA VAL A 5 1.25 -0.27 -0.67
C VAL A 5 2.47 -0.54 0.19
N TYR A 6 2.28 -1.31 1.24
CA TYR A 6 3.34 -1.69 2.17
C TYR A 6 3.01 -3.00 2.87
N ASN A 7 4.02 -3.60 3.51
CA ASN A 7 3.85 -4.80 4.35
C ASN A 7 4.52 -4.64 5.72
N ARG A 8 5.59 -3.83 5.79
CA ARG A 8 6.41 -3.67 6.99
C ARG A 8 5.96 -2.47 7.82
N HIS A 9 6.17 -2.56 9.13
CA HIS A 9 6.05 -1.44 10.07
C HIS A 9 7.36 -1.33 10.85
N PHE A 10 7.81 -0.11 11.16
CA PHE A 10 8.92 0.14 12.09
C PHE A 10 8.40 0.67 13.43
N GLY A 11 8.88 0.12 14.55
CA GLY A 11 8.48 0.51 15.91
C GLY A 11 7.50 -0.48 16.58
N TRP A 12 7.04 -0.16 17.79
CA TRP A 12 6.10 -1.00 18.56
C TRP A 12 4.64 -0.77 18.11
N SER A 13 3.83 -1.83 18.18
CA SER A 13 2.37 -1.93 17.93
C SER A 13 1.76 -0.91 16.94
N HIS A 14 1.71 -1.30 15.66
CA HIS A 14 1.19 -0.49 14.52
C HIS A 14 2.05 0.71 14.13
N GLY A 15 3.37 0.57 14.27
CA GLY A 15 4.36 1.61 14.03
C GLY A 15 4.33 2.22 12.61
N THR A 16 5.34 3.04 12.31
CA THR A 16 5.39 3.78 11.05
C THR A 16 5.37 2.84 9.83
N PRO A 17 4.45 3.03 8.85
CA PRO A 17 4.47 2.27 7.59
C PRO A 17 5.86 2.33 6.96
N ALA A 18 6.35 1.17 6.52
CA ALA A 18 7.72 1.00 6.12
C ALA A 18 7.86 0.38 4.74
N ASN A 19 8.90 0.82 4.03
CA ASN A 19 9.21 0.38 2.67
C ASN A 19 8.01 0.56 1.72
N PRO A 20 7.47 1.78 1.59
CA PRO A 20 6.30 2.03 0.75
C PRO A 20 6.65 1.83 -0.73
N GLN A 21 5.71 1.26 -1.47
CA GLN A 21 5.73 1.18 -2.92
C GLN A 21 4.59 2.04 -3.48
N VAL A 22 4.93 3.09 -4.24
CA VAL A 22 3.93 3.94 -4.87
C VAL A 22 3.19 3.15 -5.95
N ILE A 23 1.89 3.39 -6.06
CA ILE A 23 1.02 2.88 -7.13
C ILE A 23 0.28 4.07 -7.78
N SER A 24 -0.28 3.87 -8.97
CA SER A 24 -1.07 4.92 -9.63
C SER A 24 -2.38 5.20 -8.88
N GLU A 25 -3.01 6.34 -9.17
CA GLU A 25 -4.32 6.64 -8.58
C GLU A 25 -5.40 5.68 -9.10
N GLU A 26 -5.28 5.29 -10.37
CA GLU A 26 -6.13 4.30 -11.04
C GLU A 26 -6.02 2.94 -10.35
N ASP A 27 -4.81 2.45 -10.11
CA ASP A 27 -4.56 1.17 -9.42
C ASP A 27 -5.05 1.20 -7.99
N GLY A 28 -4.86 2.33 -7.28
CA GLY A 28 -5.37 2.49 -5.93
C GLY A 28 -6.89 2.37 -5.86
N LYS A 29 -7.60 2.99 -6.80
CA LYS A 29 -9.08 2.90 -6.90
C LYS A 29 -9.56 1.51 -7.28
N GLU A 30 -8.91 0.86 -8.25
CA GLU A 30 -9.27 -0.49 -8.66
C GLU A 30 -9.02 -1.52 -7.55
N LEU A 31 -7.89 -1.40 -6.85
CA LEU A 31 -7.58 -2.23 -5.68
C LEU A 31 -8.64 -2.07 -4.59
N MET A 32 -9.00 -0.83 -4.25
CA MET A 32 -10.06 -0.56 -3.27
C MET A 32 -11.38 -1.21 -3.67
N LYS A 33 -11.75 -1.13 -4.95
CA LYS A 33 -12.98 -1.72 -5.47
C LYS A 33 -12.96 -3.25 -5.37
N ARG A 34 -11.86 -3.91 -5.74
CA ARG A 34 -11.74 -5.38 -5.68
C ARG A 34 -11.66 -5.92 -4.26
N ALA A 35 -10.99 -5.19 -3.36
CA ALA A 35 -10.82 -5.58 -1.96
C ALA A 35 -11.97 -5.13 -1.03
N GLY A 36 -12.94 -4.37 -1.54
CA GLY A 36 -14.04 -3.84 -0.72
C GLY A 36 -13.59 -2.80 0.31
N ILE A 37 -12.49 -2.09 0.06
CA ILE A 37 -11.90 -1.13 0.98
C ILE A 37 -12.43 0.28 0.69
N SER A 38 -12.85 1.00 1.73
CA SER A 38 -13.34 2.37 1.59
C SER A 38 -12.21 3.39 1.57
N LYS A 39 -12.50 4.60 1.07
CA LYS A 39 -11.53 5.70 1.10
C LYS A 39 -11.13 6.09 2.52
N ASN A 40 -12.02 5.91 3.50
CA ASN A 40 -11.72 6.21 4.88
C ASN A 40 -10.70 5.23 5.45
N ASP A 41 -10.81 3.94 5.10
CA ASP A 41 -9.89 2.91 5.59
C ASP A 41 -8.45 3.19 5.14
N VAL A 42 -8.24 3.57 3.87
CA VAL A 42 -6.89 3.86 3.35
C VAL A 42 -6.30 5.19 3.84
N LEU A 43 -7.13 6.11 4.36
CA LEU A 43 -6.65 7.36 4.97
C LEU A 43 -6.21 7.15 6.43
N LEU A 44 -6.70 6.09 7.07
CA LEU A 44 -6.35 5.73 8.43
C LEU A 44 -5.07 4.89 8.43
N ALA A 45 -4.15 5.21 9.34
CA ALA A 45 -2.99 4.35 9.61
C ALA A 45 -3.36 3.14 10.48
N PHE A 46 -4.50 3.21 11.20
CA PHE A 46 -4.91 2.19 12.15
C PHE A 46 -6.44 2.03 12.21
N PRO A 47 -6.98 0.81 12.04
CA PRO A 47 -6.28 -0.38 11.57
C PRO A 47 -5.74 -0.19 10.13
N PRO A 48 -4.64 -0.84 9.73
CA PRO A 48 -4.16 -0.81 8.35
C PRO A 48 -5.23 -1.37 7.40
N ALA A 49 -5.44 -0.72 6.26
CA ALA A 49 -6.34 -1.23 5.23
C ALA A 49 -5.71 -2.41 4.48
N GLN A 50 -5.93 -3.62 5.01
CA GLN A 50 -5.43 -4.87 4.43
C GLN A 50 -6.26 -5.28 3.22
N PHE A 51 -5.61 -5.56 2.09
CA PHE A 51 -6.26 -5.96 0.83
C PHE A 51 -5.92 -7.39 0.37
N ALA A 52 -4.93 -8.04 1.01
CA ALA A 52 -4.47 -9.38 0.66
C ALA A 52 -3.87 -10.11 1.86
N GLU A 53 -3.73 -11.43 1.75
CA GLU A 53 -2.92 -12.29 2.60
C GLU A 53 -1.72 -12.85 1.84
N GLU A 54 -0.72 -13.37 2.56
CA GLU A 54 0.42 -14.04 1.93
C GLU A 54 -0.05 -15.28 1.17
N GLY A 55 0.26 -15.34 -0.13
CA GLY A 55 -0.20 -16.39 -1.04
C GLY A 55 -1.39 -16.01 -1.92
N ASP A 56 -2.05 -14.86 -1.66
CA ASP A 56 -3.09 -14.34 -2.55
C ASP A 56 -2.50 -13.79 -3.86
N GLU A 57 -3.28 -13.85 -4.94
CA GLU A 57 -2.91 -13.26 -6.23
C GLU A 57 -2.60 -11.76 -6.11
N LEU A 58 -3.37 -11.03 -5.29
CA LEU A 58 -3.12 -9.61 -5.04
C LEU A 58 -1.81 -9.37 -4.28
N PHE A 59 -1.42 -10.26 -3.38
CA PHE A 59 -0.14 -10.13 -2.67
C PHE A 59 1.03 -10.22 -3.66
N GLU A 60 0.99 -11.18 -4.59
CA GLU A 60 1.99 -11.35 -5.63
C GLU A 60 2.00 -10.19 -6.63
N LYS A 61 0.83 -9.79 -7.14
CA LYS A 61 0.70 -8.63 -8.08
C LYS A 61 1.25 -7.34 -7.49
N PHE A 62 1.16 -7.16 -6.17
CA PHE A 62 1.67 -5.98 -5.47
C PHE A 62 3.07 -6.20 -4.85
N GLY A 63 3.83 -7.19 -5.31
CA GLY A 63 5.23 -7.38 -4.94
C GLY A 63 5.43 -7.74 -3.46
N GLY A 64 4.51 -8.51 -2.89
CA GLY A 64 4.53 -8.92 -1.49
C GLY A 64 4.05 -7.86 -0.51
N ASN A 65 3.21 -6.92 -0.97
CA ASN A 65 2.55 -5.93 -0.12
C ASN A 65 1.09 -6.31 0.13
N ARG A 66 0.59 -5.98 1.32
CA ARG A 66 -0.77 -6.37 1.73
C ARG A 66 -1.61 -5.27 2.33
N TYR A 67 -1.03 -4.10 2.58
CA TYR A 67 -1.73 -2.93 3.12
C TYR A 67 -1.71 -1.80 2.10
N LEU A 68 -2.83 -1.10 1.96
CA LEU A 68 -2.99 0.07 1.11
C LEU A 68 -3.11 1.34 1.97
N MET A 69 -2.50 2.42 1.55
CA MET A 69 -2.65 3.73 2.18
C MET A 69 -2.70 4.86 1.16
N LEU A 70 -3.52 5.86 1.43
CA LEU A 70 -3.49 7.17 0.78
C LEU A 70 -2.91 8.18 1.78
N GLY A 71 -1.65 8.56 1.61
CA GLY A 71 -0.95 9.31 2.64
C GLY A 71 0.23 10.15 2.15
N ASP A 72 0.98 10.66 3.12
CA ASP A 72 2.24 11.36 2.89
C ASP A 72 3.41 10.38 3.04
N LEU A 73 4.18 10.20 1.97
CA LEU A 73 5.36 9.33 1.96
C LEU A 73 6.44 9.84 2.93
N GLU A 74 6.48 11.14 3.23
CA GLU A 74 7.47 11.66 4.19
C GLU A 74 7.31 11.07 5.59
N ARG A 75 6.10 10.62 5.91
CA ARG A 75 5.78 9.94 7.17
C ARG A 75 6.09 8.45 7.17
N CYS A 76 6.58 7.89 6.06
CA CYS A 76 6.98 6.49 5.95
C CYS A 76 8.47 6.30 6.23
N ALA A 77 8.83 5.15 6.77
CA ALA A 77 10.21 4.77 7.05
C ALA A 77 10.76 3.84 5.95
N GLY A 78 12.10 3.74 5.84
CA GLY A 78 12.76 2.82 4.93
C GLY A 78 12.38 3.03 3.46
N LYS A 79 12.24 4.29 3.02
CA LYS A 79 11.95 4.65 1.63
C LYS A 79 13.10 4.22 0.71
N GLU A 80 12.75 3.60 -0.41
CA GLU A 80 13.68 3.24 -1.48
C GLU A 80 13.31 4.06 -2.72
N ASP A 81 14.27 4.83 -3.27
CA ASP A 81 14.00 5.76 -4.39
C ASP A 81 13.33 5.08 -5.58
N ALA A 82 13.76 3.87 -5.93
CA ALA A 82 13.18 3.08 -7.02
C ALA A 82 11.68 2.79 -6.82
N LYS A 83 11.21 2.66 -5.58
CA LYS A 83 9.83 2.33 -5.24
C LYS A 83 8.91 3.55 -5.11
N ILE A 84 9.48 4.74 -4.93
CA ILE A 84 8.71 5.98 -4.74
C ILE A 84 8.78 6.94 -5.93
N SER A 85 9.82 6.81 -6.77
CA SER A 85 10.02 7.63 -7.96
C SER A 85 9.12 7.21 -9.13
N LYS A 86 8.84 5.91 -9.26
CA LYS A 86 7.96 5.35 -10.28
C LYS A 86 6.88 4.48 -9.62
N PRO A 87 5.60 4.66 -9.98
CA PRO A 87 4.54 3.74 -9.57
C PRO A 87 4.83 2.30 -10.02
N LEU A 88 4.42 1.33 -9.20
CA LEU A 88 4.35 -0.07 -9.60
C LEU A 88 3.37 -0.19 -10.76
N GLU A 89 3.77 -0.89 -11.81
CA GLU A 89 2.88 -1.23 -12.93
C GLU A 89 2.11 -2.50 -12.55
N VAL A 90 0.79 -2.37 -12.39
CA VAL A 90 -0.08 -3.48 -12.00
C VAL A 90 -0.81 -4.01 -13.23
N ASN A 91 -0.68 -5.30 -13.50
CA ASN A 91 -1.49 -5.97 -14.52
C ASN A 91 -2.78 -6.51 -13.88
N TRP A 92 -3.92 -5.96 -14.29
CA TRP A 92 -5.25 -6.31 -13.78
C TRP A 92 -5.98 -7.38 -14.58
N ASP A 93 -5.41 -7.80 -15.70
CA ASP A 93 -5.89 -8.88 -16.57
C ASP A 93 -5.58 -10.27 -16.00
#